data_AF-A0A7Y2E6A9-F1
#
_entry.id   AF-A0A7Y2E6A9-F1
#
_cell.length_a   1.000
_cell.length_b   1.000
_cell.length_c   1.000
_cell.angle_alpha   90.00
_cell.angle_beta   90.00
_cell.angle_gamma   90.00
#
_symmetry.space_group_name_H-M   'P 1'
#
loop_
_entity.id
_entity.type
_entity.pdbx_description
1 polymer ?
#
loop_
_entity_poly.entity_id
_entity_poly.type
_entity_poly.pdbx_seq_one_letter_code
_entity_poly.pdbx_strand_id
1 'polypeptide(L)'
;MIQCKKFSVLIAVVFIAGLFSAQAKEDVAGKNVKSTHANNANKVALNCSQTTSQTDLAINNVRTTIQVGGDMWWDLVNPQYEIPAGSGLHSLYAGALWIGGVDDGGQIKVAAQTYRQTGVDFWGGPINTATVDIDPAECVKYDRHWQISKEEVAEFRDKLGTGGYVVPNAIQTWPGNGDPTKNQAQFLAPFTDINGDGFYDWTAGDHPKYDFEGGAGGNCSDFLFGDETVWWVFNDVGNVHTESNSILPLGLEIRAQGFGFKTNDEINNMTFYKYEIINRSFQSLNNTYFGQWVDPDLGNAADDYVGCDVARGLGYCFNGDADDETVTGYGLNPPAVGVDFFQGPLADPNDGVDNDRDGEIDEVGEEIIMSKFVYYNNVNSTPDGNPNGFADFYSYLQGIWLDNQPITYGGTGRDPNAPICDFMFPNATDPAFAGTPWTEAIAGNVPADRRFLQSAGPFTLLPGAVNYVTTGIVWARAGAGGNLASISLIQAADDKAQSLFDNCFKLVDGPDAPDLVIRELDQTLIFTLENTNNQFIEQYEEVDPTISTQFFSDNKFRFEGFQIYQLASDLVTINEQSIADPDQIRLLAQVDLDNNIGK
;
A
#
# COMPACT_ATOMS: atom_id res chain seq x y z
N MET A 1 47.51 71.78 -14.41
CA MET A 1 46.34 72.44 -15.05
C MET A 1 46.04 71.69 -16.33
N ILE A 2 44.88 71.14 -16.67
CA ILE A 2 43.52 71.09 -16.09
C ILE A 2 42.88 69.78 -16.63
N GLN A 3 42.11 69.15 -15.74
CA GLN A 3 41.10 68.10 -15.86
C GLN A 3 40.70 67.54 -17.23
N CYS A 4 40.59 66.21 -17.31
CA CYS A 4 39.56 65.55 -18.11
C CYS A 4 38.67 64.69 -17.21
N LYS A 5 37.36 64.91 -17.37
CA LYS A 5 36.26 64.49 -16.52
C LYS A 5 36.01 62.98 -16.60
N LYS A 6 35.80 62.35 -15.44
CA LYS A 6 35.12 61.06 -15.32
C LYS A 6 33.63 61.26 -15.62
N PHE A 7 33.10 60.51 -16.57
CA PHE A 7 31.66 60.32 -16.73
C PHE A 7 31.38 58.83 -16.50
N SER A 8 30.72 58.53 -15.38
CA SER A 8 30.17 57.21 -15.08
C SER A 8 28.92 57.02 -15.92
N VAL A 9 28.90 56.02 -16.80
CA VAL A 9 27.68 55.53 -17.44
C VAL A 9 27.34 54.21 -16.76
N LEU A 10 26.35 54.27 -15.88
CA LEU A 10 25.71 53.12 -15.27
C LEU A 10 24.76 52.52 -16.32
N ILE A 11 25.18 51.44 -16.98
CA ILE A 11 24.28 50.64 -17.82
C ILE A 11 23.59 49.63 -16.90
N ALA A 12 22.36 49.93 -16.51
CA ALA A 12 21.46 48.97 -15.90
C ALA A 12 21.00 47.99 -17.00
N VAL A 13 21.68 46.85 -17.11
CA VAL A 13 21.18 45.71 -17.88
C VAL A 13 20.15 45.01 -16.98
N VAL A 14 18.88 45.33 -17.21
CA VAL A 14 17.76 44.57 -16.68
C VAL A 14 17.71 43.25 -17.48
N PHE A 15 18.35 42.21 -16.95
CA PHE A 15 18.11 40.84 -17.38
C PHE A 15 16.76 40.41 -16.80
N ILE A 16 15.69 40.54 -17.58
CA ILE A 16 14.46 39.79 -17.34
C ILE A 16 14.80 38.35 -17.75
N ALA A 17 15.31 37.56 -16.81
CA ALA A 17 15.23 36.12 -16.89
C ALA A 17 13.75 35.77 -16.70
N GLY A 18 13.06 35.53 -17.82
CA GLY A 18 11.76 34.88 -17.78
C GLY A 18 11.95 33.48 -17.25
N LEU A 19 11.75 33.32 -15.93
CA LEU A 19 11.46 32.04 -15.31
C LEU A 19 10.13 31.57 -15.91
N PHE A 20 10.20 30.74 -16.95
CA PHE A 20 9.12 29.81 -17.23
C PHE A 20 9.31 28.64 -16.26
N SER A 21 8.81 28.81 -15.04
CA SER A 21 8.44 27.68 -14.20
C SER A 21 7.19 27.07 -14.84
N ALA A 22 7.38 26.07 -15.69
CA ALA A 22 6.31 25.13 -15.97
C ALA A 22 6.11 24.35 -14.67
N GLN A 23 5.03 24.62 -13.95
CA GLN A 23 4.61 23.76 -12.86
C GLN A 23 4.43 22.35 -13.41
N ALA A 24 5.04 21.40 -12.72
CA ALA A 24 4.85 19.99 -12.94
C ALA A 24 3.76 19.46 -12.01
N LYS A 25 3.41 18.19 -12.20
CA LYS A 25 2.12 17.58 -11.88
C LYS A 25 1.81 17.61 -10.38
N GLU A 26 1.24 18.74 -9.99
CA GLU A 26 0.40 19.02 -8.84
C GLU A 26 -0.37 20.32 -9.21
N ASP A 27 -1.52 20.19 -9.89
CA ASP A 27 -2.54 21.25 -9.93
C ASP A 27 -3.93 20.62 -9.90
N VAL A 28 -4.42 20.45 -8.67
CA VAL A 28 -5.79 20.06 -8.41
C VAL A 28 -6.69 21.29 -8.46
N ALA A 29 -7.18 21.59 -9.67
CA ALA A 29 -8.34 22.45 -9.85
C ALA A 29 -9.17 21.98 -11.06
N GLY A 30 -10.26 21.27 -10.76
CA GLY A 30 -11.14 20.67 -11.75
C GLY A 30 -11.57 21.59 -12.88
N LYS A 31 -11.22 21.22 -14.11
CA LYS A 31 -11.95 21.60 -15.33
C LYS A 31 -12.06 20.39 -16.25
N ASN A 32 -13.29 19.92 -16.42
CA ASN A 32 -13.70 19.00 -17.49
C ASN A 32 -13.15 19.47 -18.85
N VAL A 33 -12.06 18.88 -19.32
CA VAL A 33 -11.60 19.05 -20.71
C VAL A 33 -12.26 17.96 -21.54
N LYS A 34 -13.25 18.34 -22.33
CA LYS A 34 -13.77 17.47 -23.41
C LYS A 34 -12.65 17.25 -24.41
N SER A 35 -12.11 16.03 -24.48
CA SER A 35 -11.20 15.65 -25.56
C SER A 35 -12.01 15.41 -26.84
N THR A 36 -11.63 16.09 -27.92
CA THR A 36 -12.16 15.84 -29.27
C THR A 36 -11.00 15.41 -30.15
N HIS A 37 -10.83 14.11 -30.37
CA HIS A 37 -10.06 13.59 -31.50
C HIS A 37 -10.77 12.38 -32.10
N ALA A 38 -11.00 12.45 -33.42
CA ALA A 38 -11.70 11.46 -34.21
C ALA A 38 -10.72 10.58 -35.01
N ASN A 39 -10.79 9.27 -34.74
CA ASN A 39 -10.76 8.10 -35.63
C ASN A 39 -9.59 7.85 -36.63
N ASN A 40 -8.88 6.71 -36.46
CA ASN A 40 -9.24 5.41 -37.08
C ASN A 40 -8.12 4.35 -36.94
N ALA A 41 -8.39 3.24 -36.22
CA ALA A 41 -8.00 1.86 -36.59
C ALA A 41 -8.74 0.86 -35.67
N ASN A 42 -9.20 -0.26 -36.25
CA ASN A 42 -10.20 -1.16 -35.69
C ASN A 42 -9.69 -2.07 -34.55
N LYS A 43 -10.18 -1.82 -33.32
CA LYS A 43 -10.77 -2.80 -32.38
C LYS A 43 -11.86 -2.03 -31.61
N VAL A 44 -12.97 -2.66 -31.29
CA VAL A 44 -14.11 -2.00 -30.63
C VAL A 44 -13.69 -1.62 -29.21
N ALA A 45 -13.20 -0.41 -29.00
CA ALA A 45 -13.20 0.21 -27.69
C ALA A 45 -14.66 0.41 -27.28
N LEU A 46 -15.14 -0.38 -26.31
CA LEU A 46 -16.41 -0.14 -25.65
C LEU A 46 -16.18 0.92 -24.57
N ASN A 47 -17.15 1.81 -24.36
CA ASN A 47 -16.96 3.05 -23.61
C ASN A 47 -17.20 2.86 -22.11
N CYS A 48 -16.38 2.08 -21.40
CA CYS A 48 -16.44 2.16 -19.93
C CYS A 48 -16.11 3.59 -19.50
N SER A 49 -16.94 4.14 -18.63
CA SER A 49 -16.67 5.43 -17.99
C SER A 49 -15.57 5.27 -16.96
N GLN A 50 -14.83 6.35 -16.72
CA GLN A 50 -13.93 6.44 -15.58
C GLN A 50 -14.68 6.05 -14.29
N THR A 51 -14.03 5.25 -13.47
CA THR A 51 -14.55 4.82 -12.16
C THR A 51 -14.68 6.01 -11.23
N THR A 52 -15.71 5.98 -10.39
CA THR A 52 -16.06 7.07 -9.48
C THR A 52 -16.24 6.61 -8.05
N SER A 53 -16.33 5.29 -7.81
CA SER A 53 -16.49 4.78 -6.46
C SER A 53 -15.20 4.93 -5.66
N GLN A 54 -15.39 5.42 -4.45
CA GLN A 54 -14.39 5.60 -3.42
C GLN A 54 -14.92 4.96 -2.12
N THR A 55 -14.05 4.37 -1.32
CA THR A 55 -14.40 3.79 -0.03
C THR A 55 -13.25 3.99 0.94
N ASP A 56 -13.58 4.43 2.16
CA ASP A 56 -12.59 4.64 3.21
C ASP A 56 -12.38 3.33 3.97
N LEU A 57 -11.12 2.89 4.05
CA LEU A 57 -10.66 1.93 5.05
C LEU A 57 -10.29 2.73 6.31
N ALA A 58 -11.01 2.50 7.40
CA ALA A 58 -10.91 3.33 8.62
C ALA A 58 -11.08 2.51 9.90
N ILE A 59 -10.40 1.36 9.96
CA ILE A 59 -10.51 0.39 11.06
C ILE A 59 -9.51 0.63 12.21
N ASN A 60 -8.39 1.28 11.92
CA ASN A 60 -7.26 1.44 12.83
C ASN A 60 -6.81 2.91 12.94
N ASN A 61 -5.57 3.18 13.33
CA ASN A 61 -5.04 4.55 13.43
C ASN A 61 -4.76 5.20 12.06
N VAL A 62 -5.08 4.51 10.96
CA VAL A 62 -5.10 5.04 9.60
C VAL A 62 -6.56 5.18 9.15
N ARG A 63 -6.86 6.32 8.53
CA ARG A 63 -8.01 6.45 7.63
C ARG A 63 -7.49 6.69 6.23
N THR A 64 -7.92 5.90 5.25
CA THR A 64 -7.46 6.06 3.87
C THR A 64 -8.52 5.69 2.83
N THR A 65 -8.51 6.37 1.69
CA THR A 65 -9.48 6.16 0.60
C THR A 65 -8.92 5.24 -0.48
N ILE A 66 -9.71 4.27 -0.90
CA ILE A 66 -9.42 3.34 -2.01
C ILE A 66 -10.38 3.64 -3.16
N GLN A 67 -9.88 3.64 -4.40
CA GLN A 67 -10.68 3.81 -5.61
C GLN A 67 -10.65 2.56 -6.48
N VAL A 68 -11.74 2.32 -7.23
CA VAL A 68 -11.88 1.08 -8.03
C VAL A 68 -10.84 0.98 -9.14
N GLY A 69 -10.40 2.09 -9.74
CA GLY A 69 -9.46 2.05 -10.86
C GLY A 69 -7.98 1.95 -10.47
N GLY A 70 -7.69 1.26 -9.35
CA GLY A 70 -6.34 0.86 -8.95
C GLY A 70 -5.49 1.94 -8.28
N ASP A 71 -5.99 3.16 -8.16
CA ASP A 71 -5.40 4.26 -7.41
C ASP A 71 -6.04 4.43 -6.03
N MET A 72 -5.27 4.98 -5.10
CA MET A 72 -5.59 5.01 -3.68
C MET A 72 -4.91 6.19 -2.98
N TRP A 73 -5.33 6.46 -1.75
CA TRP A 73 -4.78 7.45 -0.82
C TRP A 73 -5.15 8.91 -1.11
N TRP A 74 -6.03 9.17 -2.07
CA TRP A 74 -6.54 10.50 -2.44
C TRP A 74 -8.01 10.45 -2.85
N ASP A 75 -8.68 11.61 -2.86
CA ASP A 75 -10.10 11.78 -3.24
C ASP A 75 -10.29 12.37 -4.65
N LEU A 76 -9.26 12.29 -5.50
CA LEU A 76 -9.09 13.02 -6.78
C LEU A 76 -8.60 14.47 -6.63
N VAL A 77 -8.52 14.97 -5.40
CA VAL A 77 -8.21 16.38 -5.12
C VAL A 77 -7.22 16.59 -3.97
N ASN A 78 -7.36 15.85 -2.89
CA ASN A 78 -6.65 16.01 -1.64
C ASN A 78 -6.09 14.65 -1.22
N PRO A 79 -4.98 14.65 -0.47
CA PRO A 79 -4.51 13.43 0.20
C PRO A 79 -5.59 12.92 1.16
N GLN A 80 -5.67 11.61 1.30
CA GLN A 80 -6.62 10.89 2.14
C GLN A 80 -5.95 9.85 3.03
N TYR A 81 -4.64 9.60 2.95
CA TYR A 81 -3.95 8.73 3.92
C TYR A 81 -3.67 9.48 5.23
N GLU A 82 -4.68 9.60 6.06
CA GLU A 82 -4.65 10.32 7.33
C GLU A 82 -4.10 9.43 8.45
N ILE A 83 -3.00 9.85 9.07
CA ILE A 83 -2.40 9.16 10.21
C ILE A 83 -1.65 10.16 11.11
N PRO A 84 -1.91 10.20 12.43
CA PRO A 84 -2.98 9.52 13.15
C PRO A 84 -4.38 9.88 12.64
N ALA A 85 -5.30 8.93 12.62
CA ALA A 85 -6.68 9.17 12.21
C ALA A 85 -7.32 10.27 13.07
N GLY A 86 -7.97 11.24 12.42
CA GLY A 86 -8.56 12.42 13.08
C GLY A 86 -7.60 13.59 13.31
N SER A 87 -6.32 13.47 12.94
CA SER A 87 -5.34 14.55 13.06
C SER A 87 -5.47 15.63 11.97
N GLY A 88 -6.04 15.29 10.81
CA GLY A 88 -6.01 16.12 9.60
C GLY A 88 -4.63 16.21 8.94
N LEU A 89 -3.65 15.41 9.36
CA LEU A 89 -2.34 15.28 8.75
C LEU A 89 -2.28 14.01 7.90
N HIS A 90 -1.54 14.08 6.80
CA HIS A 90 -1.47 12.99 5.83
C HIS A 90 -0.03 12.60 5.56
N SER A 91 0.20 11.29 5.41
CA SER A 91 1.55 10.73 5.14
C SER A 91 1.70 10.14 3.74
N LEU A 92 0.62 10.03 2.96
CA LEU A 92 0.64 9.64 1.54
C LEU A 92 -0.35 10.51 0.77
N TYR A 93 0.06 11.01 -0.40
CA TYR A 93 -0.83 11.71 -1.32
C TYR A 93 -1.56 10.75 -2.23
N ALA A 94 -0.85 9.98 -3.05
CA ALA A 94 -1.47 9.05 -3.99
C ALA A 94 -0.61 7.81 -4.22
N GLY A 95 -1.25 6.71 -4.54
CA GLY A 95 -0.58 5.48 -4.97
C GLY A 95 -1.36 4.76 -6.05
N ALA A 96 -0.69 3.93 -6.83
CA ALA A 96 -1.34 3.14 -7.87
C ALA A 96 -0.47 1.98 -8.37
N LEU A 97 -1.12 1.03 -9.04
CA LEU A 97 -0.44 -0.06 -9.75
C LEU A 97 0.02 0.36 -11.14
N TRP A 98 1.27 0.01 -11.47
CA TRP A 98 1.83 0.09 -12.80
C TRP A 98 2.19 -1.31 -13.28
N ILE A 99 1.74 -1.69 -14.47
CA ILE A 99 2.06 -2.99 -15.06
C ILE A 99 2.47 -2.76 -16.51
N GLY A 100 3.62 -3.32 -16.88
CA GLY A 100 4.16 -3.18 -18.23
C GLY A 100 4.87 -4.44 -18.70
N GLY A 101 4.83 -4.72 -19.99
CA GLY A 101 5.50 -5.86 -20.59
C GLY A 101 5.54 -5.79 -22.11
N VAL A 102 6.18 -6.79 -22.72
CA VAL A 102 6.38 -6.89 -24.17
C VAL A 102 5.68 -8.12 -24.72
N ASP A 103 4.77 -7.94 -25.66
CA ASP A 103 4.10 -9.07 -26.30
C ASP A 103 5.04 -9.83 -27.27
N ASP A 104 4.59 -10.99 -27.75
CA ASP A 104 5.35 -11.82 -28.71
C ASP A 104 5.69 -11.11 -30.04
N GLY A 105 5.01 -9.99 -30.33
CA GLY A 105 5.28 -9.13 -31.50
C GLY A 105 6.36 -8.08 -31.24
N GLY A 106 6.89 -7.99 -30.02
CA GLY A 106 7.85 -6.97 -29.61
C GLY A 106 7.19 -5.63 -29.27
N GLN A 107 5.87 -5.57 -29.07
CA GLN A 107 5.15 -4.36 -28.72
C GLN A 107 5.09 -4.18 -27.20
N ILE A 108 5.52 -3.01 -26.72
CA ILE A 108 5.36 -2.59 -25.32
C ILE A 108 3.88 -2.30 -25.06
N LYS A 109 3.36 -2.86 -23.96
CA LYS A 109 2.01 -2.61 -23.44
C LYS A 109 2.13 -2.19 -21.98
N VAL A 110 1.44 -1.12 -21.59
CA VAL A 110 1.47 -0.56 -20.24
C VAL A 110 0.08 -0.15 -19.78
N ALA A 111 -0.23 -0.43 -18.53
CA ALA A 111 -1.33 0.16 -17.78
C ALA A 111 -0.72 0.80 -16.53
N ALA A 112 -0.73 2.13 -16.46
CA ALA A 112 -0.09 2.86 -15.37
C ALA A 112 -0.95 4.05 -14.98
N GLN A 113 -1.48 4.01 -13.76
CA GLN A 113 -2.35 5.05 -13.25
C GLN A 113 -1.56 6.05 -12.38
N THR A 114 -1.88 7.34 -12.50
CA THR A 114 -1.47 8.38 -11.54
C THR A 114 -2.69 9.25 -11.21
N TYR A 115 -2.58 10.57 -11.16
CA TYR A 115 -3.60 11.55 -10.75
C TYR A 115 -4.83 11.72 -11.67
N ARG A 116 -5.12 10.80 -12.60
CA ARG A 116 -6.30 10.84 -13.50
C ARG A 116 -6.59 12.15 -14.24
N GLN A 117 -5.63 13.07 -14.30
CA GLN A 117 -5.77 14.41 -14.90
C GLN A 117 -5.68 14.35 -16.42
N THR A 118 -4.90 13.39 -16.92
CA THR A 118 -4.56 13.22 -18.33
C THR A 118 -5.22 11.99 -18.94
N GLY A 119 -5.60 11.01 -18.11
CA GLY A 119 -6.41 9.90 -18.53
C GLY A 119 -6.59 8.82 -17.46
N VAL A 120 -7.09 7.69 -17.92
CA VAL A 120 -7.26 6.46 -17.14
C VAL A 120 -6.83 5.25 -17.95
N ASP A 121 -6.32 4.25 -17.24
CA ASP A 121 -5.89 2.97 -17.81
C ASP A 121 -6.61 1.76 -17.17
N PHE A 122 -7.43 1.99 -16.15
CA PHE A 122 -8.17 0.93 -15.45
C PHE A 122 -9.67 1.26 -15.31
N TRP A 123 -10.51 0.22 -15.36
CA TRP A 123 -11.96 0.29 -15.25
C TRP A 123 -12.51 -0.83 -14.36
N GLY A 124 -13.64 -0.60 -13.70
CA GLY A 124 -14.25 -1.60 -12.82
C GLY A 124 -14.74 -2.85 -13.57
N GLY A 125 -14.68 -3.99 -12.90
CA GLY A 125 -15.35 -5.23 -13.29
C GLY A 125 -14.47 -6.33 -13.86
N PRO A 126 -14.98 -7.58 -13.86
CA PRO A 126 -14.31 -8.76 -14.42
C PRO A 126 -14.44 -8.82 -15.94
N ILE A 127 -13.47 -9.48 -16.59
CA ILE A 127 -13.36 -9.57 -18.04
C ILE A 127 -14.20 -10.75 -18.57
N ASN A 128 -14.79 -10.58 -19.77
CA ASN A 128 -15.28 -11.70 -20.56
C ASN A 128 -14.10 -12.54 -21.07
N THR A 129 -13.93 -13.72 -20.49
CA THR A 129 -12.76 -14.60 -20.74
C THR A 129 -12.68 -15.15 -22.17
N ALA A 130 -13.76 -15.10 -22.94
CA ALA A 130 -13.79 -15.58 -24.32
C ALA A 130 -13.37 -14.50 -25.35
N THR A 131 -13.63 -13.23 -25.06
CA THR A 131 -13.40 -12.11 -25.99
C THR A 131 -12.35 -11.11 -25.49
N VAL A 132 -11.96 -11.18 -24.22
CA VAL A 132 -11.01 -10.28 -23.56
C VAL A 132 -11.46 -8.82 -23.66
N ASP A 133 -12.73 -8.62 -23.32
CA ASP A 133 -13.40 -7.32 -23.29
C ASP A 133 -14.37 -7.25 -22.10
N ILE A 134 -15.00 -6.08 -21.92
CA ILE A 134 -16.02 -5.86 -20.91
C ILE A 134 -17.15 -4.96 -21.44
N ASP A 135 -18.38 -5.24 -21.02
CA ASP A 135 -19.55 -4.45 -21.35
C ASP A 135 -19.61 -3.19 -20.45
N PRO A 136 -19.91 -1.99 -20.97
CA PRO A 136 -20.03 -0.78 -20.16
C PRO A 136 -21.03 -0.90 -18.99
N ALA A 137 -22.08 -1.72 -19.12
CA ALA A 137 -23.01 -1.97 -18.01
C ALA A 137 -22.35 -2.76 -16.87
N GLU A 138 -21.41 -3.67 -17.17
CA GLU A 138 -20.63 -4.36 -16.15
C GLU A 138 -19.66 -3.40 -15.47
N CYS A 139 -19.02 -2.49 -16.22
CA CYS A 139 -18.19 -1.46 -15.62
C CYS A 139 -18.96 -0.60 -14.60
N VAL A 140 -20.19 -0.19 -14.90
CA VAL A 140 -21.04 0.56 -13.95
C VAL A 140 -21.47 -0.31 -12.76
N LYS A 141 -21.76 -1.59 -12.99
CA LYS A 141 -22.16 -2.54 -11.93
C LYS A 141 -21.04 -2.79 -10.93
N TYR A 142 -19.79 -2.84 -11.40
CA TYR A 142 -18.60 -3.09 -10.59
C TYR A 142 -17.80 -1.82 -10.24
N ASP A 143 -18.28 -0.63 -10.58
CA ASP A 143 -17.78 0.64 -10.03
C ASP A 143 -18.28 0.81 -8.58
N ARG A 144 -17.85 -0.11 -7.72
CA ARG A 144 -18.15 -0.17 -6.29
C ARG A 144 -17.14 -1.07 -5.57
N HIS A 145 -17.06 -0.89 -4.26
CA HIS A 145 -16.38 -1.80 -3.36
C HIS A 145 -17.37 -2.64 -2.55
N TRP A 146 -16.89 -3.75 -2.01
CA TRP A 146 -17.55 -4.52 -0.96
C TRP A 146 -16.72 -4.42 0.30
N GLN A 147 -17.12 -3.51 1.19
CA GLN A 147 -16.55 -3.37 2.53
C GLN A 147 -17.29 -4.29 3.49
N ILE A 148 -16.54 -5.08 4.26
CA ILE A 148 -17.07 -6.04 5.21
C ILE A 148 -16.04 -6.23 6.34
N SER A 149 -16.53 -6.46 7.56
CA SER A 149 -15.70 -6.84 8.69
C SER A 149 -15.75 -8.34 8.97
N LYS A 150 -14.66 -8.87 9.54
CA LYS A 150 -14.59 -10.26 10.03
C LYS A 150 -15.70 -10.53 11.06
N GLU A 151 -16.00 -9.56 11.91
CA GLU A 151 -17.06 -9.62 12.92
C GLU A 151 -18.47 -9.70 12.30
N GLU A 152 -18.77 -8.93 11.25
CA GLU A 152 -20.06 -9.03 10.54
C GLU A 152 -20.30 -10.42 9.95
N VAL A 153 -19.23 -11.05 9.45
CA VAL A 153 -19.28 -12.42 8.94
C VAL A 153 -19.44 -13.43 10.07
N ALA A 154 -18.77 -13.24 11.21
CA ALA A 154 -18.97 -14.07 12.40
C ALA A 154 -20.42 -13.99 12.90
N GLU A 155 -20.96 -12.78 13.03
CA GLU A 155 -22.35 -12.56 13.44
C GLU A 155 -23.34 -13.21 12.47
N PHE A 156 -23.07 -13.14 11.17
CA PHE A 156 -23.89 -13.81 10.15
C PHE A 156 -23.92 -15.32 10.34
N ARG A 157 -22.74 -15.96 10.54
CA ARG A 157 -22.63 -17.41 10.77
C ARG A 157 -23.45 -17.86 11.98
N ASP A 158 -23.48 -17.06 13.04
CA ASP A 158 -24.15 -17.41 14.29
C ASP A 158 -25.65 -17.10 14.29
N LYS A 159 -26.06 -16.01 13.62
CA LYS A 159 -27.42 -15.46 13.72
C LYS A 159 -28.29 -15.72 12.50
N LEU A 160 -27.78 -16.31 11.43
CA LEU A 160 -28.59 -16.65 10.26
C LEU A 160 -29.81 -17.50 10.66
N GLY A 161 -31.00 -17.09 10.22
CA GLY A 161 -32.26 -17.77 10.56
C GLY A 161 -32.84 -17.45 11.94
N THR A 162 -32.15 -16.64 12.76
CA THR A 162 -32.73 -16.09 14.00
C THR A 162 -33.65 -14.91 13.68
N GLY A 163 -34.77 -14.80 14.40
CA GLY A 163 -35.75 -13.74 14.16
C GLY A 163 -35.20 -12.37 14.55
N GLY A 164 -35.13 -11.43 13.60
CA GLY A 164 -34.76 -10.04 13.82
C GLY A 164 -33.33 -9.66 13.42
N TYR A 165 -32.50 -10.62 13.02
CA TYR A 165 -31.18 -10.34 12.44
C TYR A 165 -31.33 -9.77 11.02
N VAL A 166 -30.57 -8.72 10.72
CA VAL A 166 -30.54 -8.07 9.40
C VAL A 166 -29.20 -8.36 8.78
N VAL A 167 -29.19 -9.16 7.71
CA VAL A 167 -27.97 -9.53 7.00
C VAL A 167 -27.32 -8.27 6.36
N PRO A 168 -26.02 -8.02 6.58
CA PRO A 168 -25.30 -6.92 5.94
C PRO A 168 -25.44 -6.94 4.41
N ASN A 169 -25.56 -5.75 3.80
CA ASN A 169 -25.72 -5.64 2.35
C ASN A 169 -24.48 -6.16 1.58
N ALA A 170 -23.29 -6.05 2.17
CA ALA A 170 -22.06 -6.58 1.59
C ALA A 170 -22.12 -8.10 1.44
N ILE A 171 -22.68 -8.83 2.41
CA ILE A 171 -22.94 -10.27 2.32
C ILE A 171 -24.02 -10.55 1.27
N GLN A 172 -25.18 -9.87 1.35
CA GLN A 172 -26.28 -10.12 0.39
C GLN A 172 -25.88 -9.90 -1.08
N THR A 173 -24.95 -8.99 -1.34
CA THR A 173 -24.51 -8.61 -2.69
C THR A 173 -23.10 -9.09 -3.01
N TRP A 174 -22.51 -9.96 -2.19
CA TRP A 174 -21.13 -10.40 -2.34
C TRP A 174 -20.88 -10.96 -3.73
N PRO A 175 -19.82 -10.52 -4.44
CA PRO A 175 -19.62 -10.88 -5.83
C PRO A 175 -18.83 -12.18 -5.93
N GLY A 176 -19.31 -13.25 -5.28
CA GLY A 176 -18.66 -14.57 -5.33
C GLY A 176 -18.82 -15.24 -6.70
N ASN A 177 -19.94 -14.99 -7.37
CA ASN A 177 -20.30 -15.60 -8.66
C ASN A 177 -20.02 -14.66 -9.85
N GLY A 178 -19.32 -15.15 -10.86
CA GLY A 178 -19.31 -14.52 -12.18
C GLY A 178 -20.56 -14.84 -12.99
N ASP A 179 -20.91 -13.94 -13.92
CA ASP A 179 -22.03 -14.10 -14.84
C ASP A 179 -21.65 -14.99 -16.05
N PRO A 180 -22.20 -16.21 -16.15
CA PRO A 180 -21.90 -17.11 -17.27
C PRO A 180 -22.43 -16.59 -18.60
N THR A 181 -23.45 -15.73 -18.61
CA THR A 181 -23.96 -15.11 -19.86
C THR A 181 -23.00 -14.07 -20.44
N LYS A 182 -22.04 -13.62 -19.62
CA LYS A 182 -20.94 -12.72 -19.99
C LYS A 182 -19.60 -13.43 -20.10
N ASN A 183 -19.56 -14.77 -19.97
CA ASN A 183 -18.35 -15.59 -19.89
C ASN A 183 -17.34 -15.10 -18.84
N GLN A 184 -17.82 -14.60 -17.70
CA GLN A 184 -16.96 -14.28 -16.56
C GLN A 184 -16.49 -15.57 -15.89
N ALA A 185 -15.36 -15.52 -15.18
CA ALA A 185 -14.91 -16.65 -14.36
C ALA A 185 -15.93 -16.97 -13.27
N GLN A 186 -16.18 -18.25 -13.01
CA GLN A 186 -17.19 -18.69 -12.03
C GLN A 186 -16.93 -18.10 -10.64
N PHE A 187 -15.69 -18.19 -10.17
CA PHE A 187 -15.27 -17.67 -8.87
C PHE A 187 -14.60 -16.31 -9.07
N LEU A 188 -15.16 -15.29 -8.42
CA LEU A 188 -14.65 -13.91 -8.43
C LEU A 188 -14.08 -13.56 -7.05
N ALA A 189 -14.93 -13.17 -6.09
CA ALA A 189 -14.50 -12.94 -4.71
C ALA A 189 -14.47 -14.24 -3.88
N PRO A 190 -13.54 -14.39 -2.91
CA PRO A 190 -13.49 -15.55 -2.04
C PRO A 190 -14.78 -15.71 -1.21
N PHE A 191 -15.31 -16.93 -1.13
CA PHE A 191 -16.45 -17.26 -0.26
C PHE A 191 -16.38 -18.70 0.26
N THR A 192 -17.01 -18.91 1.42
CA THR A 192 -17.23 -20.24 1.99
C THR A 192 -18.57 -20.75 1.48
N ASP A 193 -18.53 -21.83 0.69
CA ASP A 193 -19.69 -22.57 0.21
C ASP A 193 -20.15 -23.59 1.27
N ILE A 194 -21.27 -23.31 1.92
CA ILE A 194 -21.82 -24.15 3.00
C ILE A 194 -22.60 -25.34 2.46
N ASN A 195 -23.26 -25.18 1.31
CA ASN A 195 -24.15 -26.21 0.77
C ASN A 195 -23.44 -27.16 -0.23
N GLY A 196 -22.24 -26.77 -0.71
CA GLY A 196 -21.38 -27.52 -1.61
C GLY A 196 -21.80 -27.50 -3.08
N ASP A 197 -22.59 -26.52 -3.52
CA ASP A 197 -23.09 -26.41 -4.90
C ASP A 197 -22.18 -25.62 -5.84
N GLY A 198 -21.15 -24.95 -5.31
CA GLY A 198 -20.16 -24.17 -6.04
C GLY A 198 -20.63 -22.76 -6.45
N PHE A 199 -21.73 -22.25 -5.90
CA PHE A 199 -22.26 -20.91 -6.15
C PHE A 199 -22.51 -20.18 -4.83
N TYR A 200 -22.16 -18.90 -4.80
CA TYR A 200 -22.47 -18.05 -3.66
C TYR A 200 -23.99 -17.81 -3.53
N ASP A 201 -24.61 -18.32 -2.46
CA ASP A 201 -25.96 -18.02 -2.02
C ASP A 201 -26.01 -17.79 -0.50
N TRP A 202 -26.10 -16.52 -0.09
CA TRP A 202 -26.19 -16.14 1.32
C TRP A 202 -27.43 -16.76 2.02
N THR A 203 -28.50 -17.08 1.30
CA THR A 203 -29.69 -17.69 1.89
C THR A 203 -29.47 -19.16 2.26
N ALA A 204 -28.46 -19.80 1.64
CA ALA A 204 -27.99 -21.14 1.98
C ALA A 204 -26.91 -21.15 3.08
N GLY A 205 -26.45 -19.98 3.53
CA GLY A 205 -25.42 -19.82 4.56
C GLY A 205 -24.05 -19.43 4.04
N ASP A 206 -23.90 -19.21 2.73
CA ASP A 206 -22.61 -18.85 2.15
C ASP A 206 -22.21 -17.43 2.56
N HIS A 207 -20.92 -17.23 2.78
CA HIS A 207 -20.42 -15.97 3.31
C HIS A 207 -18.99 -15.67 2.83
N PRO A 208 -18.57 -14.39 2.86
CA PRO A 208 -17.20 -14.01 2.54
C PRO A 208 -16.18 -14.82 3.37
N LYS A 209 -15.10 -15.27 2.73
CA LYS A 209 -14.20 -16.29 3.30
C LYS A 209 -13.06 -15.67 4.10
N TYR A 210 -13.26 -15.52 5.41
CA TYR A 210 -12.19 -15.28 6.39
C TYR A 210 -11.67 -16.60 6.97
N ASP A 211 -10.42 -16.62 7.43
CA ASP A 211 -9.89 -17.75 8.19
C ASP A 211 -10.29 -17.63 9.68
N PHE A 212 -11.38 -18.31 10.06
CA PHE A 212 -11.84 -18.37 11.45
C PHE A 212 -11.23 -19.52 12.25
N GLU A 213 -10.74 -20.57 11.58
CA GLU A 213 -10.36 -21.84 12.20
C GLU A 213 -8.83 -22.08 12.16
N GLY A 214 -8.05 -21.12 11.62
CA GLY A 214 -6.60 -21.25 11.44
C GLY A 214 -6.24 -22.29 10.37
N GLY A 215 -7.10 -22.46 9.37
CA GLY A 215 -7.06 -23.53 8.39
C GLY A 215 -6.34 -23.20 7.09
N ALA A 216 -5.81 -21.98 6.91
CA ALA A 216 -5.15 -21.58 5.67
C ALA A 216 -3.96 -22.50 5.31
N GLY A 217 -3.33 -23.15 6.29
CA GLY A 217 -2.36 -24.23 6.05
C GLY A 217 -1.17 -23.82 5.18
N GLY A 218 -0.81 -22.53 5.20
CA GLY A 218 0.22 -21.92 4.37
C GLY A 218 -0.21 -21.50 2.96
N ASN A 219 -1.43 -21.85 2.50
CA ASN A 219 -1.98 -21.33 1.24
C ASN A 219 -3.02 -20.24 1.53
N CYS A 220 -2.59 -19.01 1.35
CA CYS A 220 -3.33 -17.83 1.78
C CYS A 220 -3.84 -17.04 0.57
N SER A 221 -3.83 -17.65 -0.61
CA SER A 221 -4.28 -17.06 -1.87
C SER A 221 -5.78 -16.73 -1.87
N ASP A 222 -6.60 -17.54 -1.20
CA ASP A 222 -8.06 -17.56 -1.33
C ASP A 222 -8.81 -17.17 -0.02
N PHE A 223 -8.30 -16.16 0.67
CA PHE A 223 -8.88 -15.62 1.90
C PHE A 223 -9.01 -14.10 1.87
N LEU A 224 -9.97 -13.60 2.63
CA LEU A 224 -10.03 -12.22 3.08
C LEU A 224 -9.22 -12.06 4.36
N PHE A 225 -8.56 -10.90 4.50
CA PHE A 225 -7.70 -10.57 5.64
C PHE A 225 -8.15 -9.30 6.34
N GLY A 226 -7.63 -9.04 7.53
CA GLY A 226 -8.01 -7.88 8.31
C GLY A 226 -9.20 -8.13 9.22
N ASP A 227 -9.37 -7.22 10.17
CA ASP A 227 -10.63 -7.06 10.90
C ASP A 227 -11.67 -6.37 10.03
N GLU A 228 -11.21 -5.53 9.10
CA GLU A 228 -11.99 -4.92 8.03
C GLU A 228 -11.29 -5.12 6.69
N THR A 229 -12.09 -5.47 5.67
CA THR A 229 -11.64 -5.67 4.29
C THR A 229 -12.51 -4.86 3.33
N VAL A 230 -11.86 -4.23 2.36
CA VAL A 230 -12.48 -3.63 1.19
C VAL A 230 -12.08 -4.48 -0.02
N TRP A 231 -13.04 -5.16 -0.66
CA TRP A 231 -12.79 -5.98 -1.86
C TRP A 231 -13.33 -5.32 -3.13
N TRP A 232 -12.60 -5.40 -4.24
CA TRP A 232 -13.05 -4.95 -5.56
C TRP A 232 -12.37 -5.70 -6.71
N VAL A 233 -12.89 -5.50 -7.93
CA VAL A 233 -12.33 -6.08 -9.16
C VAL A 233 -12.32 -5.04 -10.27
N PHE A 234 -11.23 -4.99 -11.03
CA PHE A 234 -11.02 -4.06 -12.12
C PHE A 234 -10.17 -4.68 -13.24
N ASN A 235 -10.03 -3.96 -14.36
CA ASN A 235 -9.36 -4.43 -15.56
C ASN A 235 -8.76 -3.28 -16.38
N ASP A 236 -7.90 -3.61 -17.35
CA ASP A 236 -7.32 -2.65 -18.29
C ASP A 236 -7.93 -2.73 -19.70
N VAL A 237 -9.03 -3.45 -19.92
CA VAL A 237 -9.65 -3.61 -21.26
C VAL A 237 -10.90 -2.77 -21.47
N GLY A 238 -11.26 -1.98 -20.45
CA GLY A 238 -12.51 -1.22 -20.42
C GLY A 238 -12.59 -0.06 -21.41
N ASN A 239 -11.47 0.54 -21.82
CA ASN A 239 -11.42 1.56 -22.87
C ASN A 239 -9.97 1.75 -23.37
N VAL A 240 -9.73 2.78 -24.18
CA VAL A 240 -8.38 3.19 -24.58
C VAL A 240 -7.57 3.73 -23.40
N HIS A 241 -6.31 3.31 -23.29
CA HIS A 241 -5.38 3.83 -22.28
C HIS A 241 -5.01 5.26 -22.63
N THR A 242 -5.27 6.16 -21.69
CA THR A 242 -5.08 7.60 -21.89
C THR A 242 -4.09 8.22 -20.91
N GLU A 243 -3.81 7.53 -19.80
CA GLU A 243 -2.77 7.95 -18.86
C GLU A 243 -1.40 7.52 -19.39
N SER A 244 -1.19 6.22 -19.61
CA SER A 244 0.05 5.73 -20.24
C SER A 244 0.12 6.00 -21.74
N ASN A 245 -1.01 6.28 -22.40
CA ASN A 245 -1.11 6.32 -23.86
C ASN A 245 -0.64 5.02 -24.54
N SER A 246 -0.71 3.88 -23.86
CA SER A 246 -0.46 2.56 -24.47
C SER A 246 -1.44 2.31 -25.61
N ILE A 247 -0.93 1.82 -26.75
CA ILE A 247 -1.74 1.62 -27.95
C ILE A 247 -2.73 0.46 -27.77
N LEU A 248 -2.32 -0.56 -27.01
CA LEU A 248 -3.11 -1.75 -26.75
C LEU A 248 -3.14 -2.04 -25.24
N PRO A 249 -4.25 -2.60 -24.74
CA PRO A 249 -4.29 -3.11 -23.38
C PRO A 249 -3.46 -4.38 -23.26
N LEU A 250 -3.04 -4.68 -22.03
CA LEU A 250 -2.40 -5.92 -21.62
C LEU A 250 -3.41 -7.07 -21.61
N GLY A 251 -4.65 -6.83 -21.18
CA GLY A 251 -5.67 -7.87 -21.05
C GLY A 251 -5.72 -8.49 -19.65
N LEU A 252 -5.60 -7.65 -18.62
CA LEU A 252 -5.51 -8.04 -17.22
C LEU A 252 -6.85 -7.85 -16.50
N GLU A 253 -7.26 -8.88 -15.77
CA GLU A 253 -8.26 -8.77 -14.71
C GLU A 253 -7.53 -8.78 -13.37
N ILE A 254 -7.83 -7.81 -12.51
CA ILE A 254 -7.20 -7.65 -11.20
C ILE A 254 -8.30 -7.70 -10.15
N ARG A 255 -8.17 -8.63 -9.21
CA ARG A 255 -9.05 -8.70 -8.03
C ARG A 255 -8.23 -8.27 -6.82
N ALA A 256 -8.78 -7.36 -6.05
CA ALA A 256 -8.03 -6.66 -5.04
C ALA A 256 -8.75 -6.69 -3.70
N GLN A 257 -7.95 -6.70 -2.64
CA GLN A 257 -8.42 -6.40 -1.30
C GLN A 257 -7.47 -5.41 -0.62
N GLY A 258 -8.05 -4.44 0.07
CA GLY A 258 -7.37 -3.57 1.01
C GLY A 258 -7.90 -3.87 2.41
N PHE A 259 -7.01 -3.99 3.38
CA PHE A 259 -7.40 -4.44 4.72
C PHE A 259 -6.52 -3.84 5.82
N GLY A 260 -7.05 -3.84 7.03
CA GLY A 260 -6.35 -3.35 8.21
C GLY A 260 -6.77 -4.12 9.46
N PHE A 261 -5.96 -3.97 10.50
CA PHE A 261 -6.17 -4.62 11.79
C PHE A 261 -6.27 -3.58 12.88
N LYS A 262 -7.17 -3.83 13.82
CA LYS A 262 -7.36 -2.99 15.00
C LYS A 262 -6.59 -3.61 16.16
N THR A 263 -5.36 -3.17 16.34
CA THR A 263 -4.47 -3.63 17.41
C THR A 263 -4.09 -2.49 18.35
N ASN A 264 -3.31 -2.79 19.40
CA ASN A 264 -2.78 -1.78 20.32
C ASN A 264 -1.27 -1.55 20.14
N ASP A 265 -0.70 -2.08 19.07
CA ASP A 265 0.72 -2.02 18.71
C ASP A 265 0.91 -1.30 17.36
N GLU A 266 2.09 -1.42 16.76
CA GLU A 266 2.45 -0.75 15.52
C GLU A 266 1.63 -1.23 14.31
N ILE A 267 1.02 -2.43 14.37
CA ILE A 267 0.13 -2.93 13.30
C ILE A 267 -1.09 -2.00 13.16
N ASN A 268 -1.50 -1.35 14.25
CA ASN A 268 -2.58 -0.36 14.25
C ASN A 268 -2.27 0.86 13.37
N ASN A 269 -1.01 1.07 12.98
CA ASN A 269 -0.56 2.13 12.07
C ASN A 269 -0.33 1.63 10.64
N MET A 270 -0.77 0.42 10.30
CA MET A 270 -0.51 -0.22 9.01
C MET A 270 -1.78 -0.43 8.18
N THR A 271 -1.63 -0.40 6.86
CA THR A 271 -2.65 -0.88 5.93
C THR A 271 -2.02 -1.81 4.92
N PHE A 272 -2.80 -2.76 4.40
CA PHE A 272 -2.29 -3.82 3.53
C PHE A 272 -3.14 -3.92 2.27
N TYR A 273 -2.50 -4.28 1.16
CA TYR A 273 -3.13 -4.40 -0.14
C TYR A 273 -2.65 -5.67 -0.82
N LYS A 274 -3.60 -6.47 -1.32
CA LYS A 274 -3.32 -7.70 -2.06
C LYS A 274 -4.04 -7.68 -3.39
N TYR A 275 -3.31 -8.05 -4.44
CA TYR A 275 -3.77 -8.09 -5.82
C TYR A 275 -3.59 -9.49 -6.40
N GLU A 276 -4.68 -10.11 -6.86
CA GLU A 276 -4.66 -11.26 -7.75
C GLU A 276 -4.71 -10.75 -9.20
N ILE A 277 -3.60 -10.90 -9.92
CA ILE A 277 -3.42 -10.40 -11.29
C ILE A 277 -3.54 -11.57 -12.25
N ILE A 278 -4.52 -11.51 -13.15
CA ILE A 278 -4.84 -12.60 -14.06
C ILE A 278 -4.66 -12.13 -15.50
N ASN A 279 -3.77 -12.78 -16.25
CA ASN A 279 -3.65 -12.55 -17.69
C ASN A 279 -4.81 -13.24 -18.42
N ARG A 280 -5.85 -12.48 -18.75
CA ARG A 280 -6.99 -12.95 -19.55
C ARG A 280 -6.72 -12.89 -21.05
N SER A 281 -5.61 -12.30 -21.48
CA SER A 281 -5.24 -12.24 -22.89
C SER A 281 -4.82 -13.61 -23.44
N PHE A 282 -4.84 -13.73 -24.77
CA PHE A 282 -4.36 -14.92 -25.47
C PHE A 282 -2.86 -14.87 -25.80
N GLN A 283 -2.14 -13.85 -25.31
CA GLN A 283 -0.73 -13.61 -25.61
C GLN A 283 0.09 -13.65 -24.33
N SER A 284 1.33 -14.13 -24.46
CA SER A 284 2.31 -13.96 -23.40
C SER A 284 2.76 -12.51 -23.32
N LEU A 285 3.00 -12.04 -22.10
CA LEU A 285 3.72 -10.80 -21.84
C LEU A 285 5.08 -11.18 -21.30
N ASN A 286 6.12 -10.90 -22.09
CA ASN A 286 7.51 -11.18 -21.76
C ASN A 286 8.15 -9.91 -21.16
N ASN A 287 9.20 -10.06 -20.35
CA ASN A 287 9.83 -8.94 -19.64
C ASN A 287 8.79 -8.11 -18.88
N THR A 288 7.87 -8.78 -18.20
CA THR A 288 6.80 -8.12 -17.47
C THR A 288 7.34 -7.59 -16.16
N TYR A 289 6.87 -6.40 -15.78
CA TYR A 289 7.14 -5.78 -14.49
C TYR A 289 5.82 -5.37 -13.86
N PHE A 290 5.70 -5.65 -12.58
CA PHE A 290 4.73 -5.02 -11.71
C PHE A 290 5.42 -3.89 -10.95
N GLY A 291 4.72 -2.79 -10.70
CA GLY A 291 5.23 -1.73 -9.83
C GLY A 291 4.15 -1.07 -8.99
N GLN A 292 4.57 -0.68 -7.79
CA GLN A 292 3.81 0.14 -6.84
C GLN A 292 4.34 1.57 -6.93
N TRP A 293 3.55 2.45 -7.55
CA TRP A 293 3.84 3.87 -7.64
C TRP A 293 3.34 4.60 -6.41
N VAL A 294 4.13 5.54 -5.90
CA VAL A 294 3.84 6.29 -4.67
C VAL A 294 4.22 7.76 -4.82
N ASP A 295 3.28 8.61 -4.44
CA ASP A 295 3.46 10.03 -4.15
C ASP A 295 3.22 10.27 -2.65
N PRO A 296 4.28 10.32 -1.83
CA PRO A 296 4.15 10.28 -0.39
C PRO A 296 3.73 11.60 0.27
N ASP A 297 4.11 12.77 -0.22
CA ASP A 297 3.85 14.08 0.42
C ASP A 297 3.77 13.99 1.97
N LEU A 298 4.88 13.65 2.62
CA LEU A 298 4.90 13.35 4.05
C LEU A 298 4.73 14.64 4.85
N GLY A 299 3.48 15.00 5.11
CA GLY A 299 3.11 16.29 5.69
C GLY A 299 3.41 17.44 4.74
N ASN A 300 4.59 18.06 4.83
CA ASN A 300 5.04 19.06 3.88
C ASN A 300 5.86 18.43 2.74
N ALA A 301 5.22 18.20 1.60
CA ALA A 301 5.85 17.67 0.38
C ALA A 301 7.13 18.39 -0.06
N ALA A 302 7.32 19.66 0.32
CA ALA A 302 8.50 20.43 -0.06
C ALA A 302 9.78 20.05 0.72
N ASP A 303 9.68 19.20 1.75
CA ASP A 303 10.83 18.73 2.53
C ASP A 303 11.00 17.21 2.48
N ASP A 304 10.58 16.53 1.40
CA ASP A 304 10.68 15.08 1.34
C ASP A 304 12.00 14.57 0.77
N TYR A 305 12.50 13.50 1.40
CA TYR A 305 13.48 12.57 0.85
C TYR A 305 12.89 11.17 0.75
N VAL A 306 13.44 10.38 -0.16
CA VAL A 306 13.07 8.97 -0.34
C VAL A 306 14.28 8.05 -0.26
N GLY A 307 14.02 6.77 0.02
CA GLY A 307 15.03 5.72 -0.05
C GLY A 307 14.43 4.34 0.04
N CYS A 308 15.29 3.33 0.11
CA CYS A 308 14.87 1.95 0.26
C CYS A 308 15.77 1.15 1.20
N ASP A 309 15.21 0.09 1.75
CA ASP A 309 15.91 -0.99 2.43
C ASP A 309 15.75 -2.25 1.59
N VAL A 310 16.83 -2.61 0.89
CA VAL A 310 16.85 -3.70 -0.09
C VAL A 310 16.59 -5.05 0.58
N ALA A 311 17.10 -5.26 1.79
CA ALA A 311 16.92 -6.55 2.47
C ALA A 311 15.47 -6.79 2.90
N ARG A 312 14.74 -5.71 3.20
CA ARG A 312 13.33 -5.77 3.61
C ARG A 312 12.36 -5.77 2.45
N GLY A 313 12.72 -5.17 1.30
CA GLY A 313 11.73 -4.87 0.25
C GLY A 313 11.02 -3.53 0.45
N LEU A 314 11.48 -2.73 1.43
CA LEU A 314 10.85 -1.51 1.90
C LEU A 314 11.33 -0.27 1.12
N GLY A 315 10.42 0.44 0.46
CA GLY A 315 10.61 1.80 -0.03
C GLY A 315 10.05 2.79 0.98
N TYR A 316 10.68 3.94 1.22
CA TYR A 316 10.23 4.85 2.28
C TYR A 316 10.45 6.33 1.97
N CYS A 317 9.65 7.16 2.64
CA CYS A 317 9.72 8.62 2.63
C CYS A 317 9.95 9.15 4.05
N PHE A 318 10.74 10.22 4.16
CA PHE A 318 11.07 10.89 5.41
C PHE A 318 11.45 12.35 5.13
N ASN A 319 11.23 13.25 6.08
CA ASN A 319 11.57 14.66 5.90
C ASN A 319 13.08 14.90 5.81
N GLY A 320 13.48 16.02 5.19
CA GLY A 320 14.86 16.43 4.98
C GLY A 320 15.55 16.92 6.25
N ASP A 321 14.77 17.42 7.21
CA ASP A 321 15.28 17.81 8.53
C ASP A 321 14.39 17.35 9.71
N ALA A 322 14.62 17.89 10.90
CA ALA A 322 14.00 17.44 12.14
C ALA A 322 12.66 18.13 12.47
N ASP A 323 12.18 19.05 11.64
CA ASP A 323 10.93 19.81 11.82
C ASP A 323 10.14 19.86 10.52
N ASP A 324 9.05 19.09 10.44
CA ASP A 324 8.16 19.15 9.28
C ASP A 324 7.21 20.34 9.41
N GLU A 325 7.55 21.46 8.77
CA GLU A 325 6.86 22.72 9.01
C GLU A 325 5.53 22.85 8.25
N THR A 326 4.90 24.03 8.37
CA THR A 326 3.59 24.39 7.82
C THR A 326 2.40 23.83 8.60
N VAL A 327 1.19 23.99 8.05
CA VAL A 327 -0.05 23.50 8.66
C VAL A 327 -0.35 22.04 8.30
N THR A 328 0.29 21.53 7.25
CA THR A 328 0.18 20.13 6.82
C THR A 328 1.31 19.27 7.37
N GLY A 329 2.36 19.89 7.92
CA GLY A 329 3.50 19.19 8.48
C GLY A 329 3.26 18.63 9.88
N TYR A 330 3.99 17.56 10.20
CA TYR A 330 3.98 16.86 11.48
C TYR A 330 4.76 17.57 12.60
N GLY A 331 5.54 18.60 12.30
CA GLY A 331 6.39 19.32 13.23
C GLY A 331 7.63 18.52 13.68
N LEU A 332 8.13 18.84 14.89
CA LEU A 332 9.35 18.25 15.42
C LEU A 332 9.31 16.73 15.54
N ASN A 333 10.44 16.09 15.20
CA ASN A 333 10.57 14.63 15.10
C ASN A 333 9.47 14.06 14.18
N PRO A 334 9.50 14.41 12.88
CA PRO A 334 8.48 13.95 11.97
C PRO A 334 8.54 12.42 11.80
N PRO A 335 7.42 11.81 11.37
CA PRO A 335 7.38 10.38 11.10
C PRO A 335 8.24 9.98 9.91
N ALA A 336 8.29 8.68 9.66
CA ALA A 336 8.61 8.13 8.36
C ALA A 336 7.44 7.23 7.94
N VAL A 337 7.24 7.11 6.62
CA VAL A 337 6.25 6.22 6.02
C VAL A 337 6.96 5.30 5.04
N GLY A 338 6.60 4.03 5.04
CA GLY A 338 7.20 3.01 4.19
C GLY A 338 6.14 2.20 3.46
N VAL A 339 6.53 1.66 2.31
CA VAL A 339 5.77 0.73 1.50
C VAL A 339 6.62 -0.53 1.34
N ASP A 340 6.18 -1.61 1.96
CA ASP A 340 6.83 -2.90 1.87
C ASP A 340 6.23 -3.75 0.76
N PHE A 341 7.07 -4.55 0.13
CA PHE A 341 6.76 -5.43 -0.98
C PHE A 341 6.93 -6.89 -0.54
N PHE A 342 5.93 -7.41 0.18
CA PHE A 342 5.97 -8.74 0.80
C PHE A 342 5.94 -9.90 -0.21
N GLN A 343 5.17 -9.74 -1.28
CA GLN A 343 4.91 -10.79 -2.27
C GLN A 343 4.92 -10.21 -3.66
N GLY A 344 5.55 -10.91 -4.58
CA GLY A 344 5.58 -10.55 -5.99
C GLY A 344 5.19 -11.69 -6.93
N PRO A 345 5.28 -11.41 -8.24
CA PRO A 345 5.03 -12.41 -9.27
C PRO A 345 6.05 -13.55 -9.19
N LEU A 346 5.66 -14.73 -9.67
CA LEU A 346 6.56 -15.87 -9.77
C LEU A 346 7.69 -15.61 -10.76
N ALA A 347 8.90 -15.97 -10.36
CA ALA A 347 10.09 -15.90 -11.22
C ALA A 347 10.00 -16.88 -12.39
N ASP A 348 10.70 -16.54 -13.48
CA ASP A 348 10.80 -17.45 -14.63
C ASP A 348 11.72 -18.62 -14.26
N PRO A 349 11.31 -19.89 -14.44
CA PRO A 349 12.13 -21.01 -13.98
C PRO A 349 13.51 -21.07 -14.65
N ASN A 350 14.58 -21.16 -13.87
CA ASN A 350 15.97 -21.22 -14.33
C ASN A 350 16.45 -19.91 -14.99
N ASP A 351 16.06 -18.76 -14.43
CA ASP A 351 16.59 -17.46 -14.85
C ASP A 351 18.00 -17.19 -14.27
N GLY A 352 18.42 -17.96 -13.26
CA GLY A 352 19.73 -17.92 -12.64
C GLY A 352 19.93 -16.76 -11.67
N VAL A 353 18.83 -16.15 -11.20
CA VAL A 353 18.80 -15.06 -10.23
C VAL A 353 18.24 -15.59 -8.91
N ASP A 354 18.70 -15.02 -7.80
CA ASP A 354 18.11 -15.17 -6.47
C ASP A 354 17.16 -13.98 -6.27
N ASN A 355 15.89 -14.15 -6.67
CA ASN A 355 14.90 -13.11 -6.85
C ASN A 355 14.25 -12.67 -5.54
N ASP A 356 14.17 -13.54 -4.54
CA ASP A 356 13.70 -13.23 -3.18
C ASP A 356 14.85 -12.96 -2.18
N ARG A 357 16.10 -13.21 -2.59
CA ARG A 357 17.32 -12.94 -1.82
C ARG A 357 17.46 -13.83 -0.59
N ASP A 358 16.91 -15.06 -0.62
CA ASP A 358 17.00 -16.03 0.47
C ASP A 358 18.31 -16.85 0.46
N GLY A 359 19.07 -16.78 -0.64
CA GLY A 359 20.35 -17.45 -0.84
C GLY A 359 20.27 -18.79 -1.59
N GLU A 360 19.07 -19.25 -1.93
CA GLU A 360 18.80 -20.26 -2.95
C GLU A 360 18.64 -19.56 -4.33
N ILE A 361 18.78 -20.33 -5.41
CA ILE A 361 18.70 -19.81 -6.77
C ILE A 361 17.81 -20.78 -7.54
N ASP A 362 16.82 -20.27 -8.26
CA ASP A 362 15.91 -21.03 -9.12
C ASP A 362 15.12 -22.12 -8.36
N GLU A 363 14.76 -21.89 -7.10
CA GLU A 363 13.89 -22.79 -6.35
C GLU A 363 12.44 -22.79 -6.86
N VAL A 364 11.73 -23.87 -6.56
CA VAL A 364 10.38 -24.06 -7.11
C VAL A 364 9.40 -23.13 -6.42
N GLY A 365 8.85 -22.19 -7.18
CA GLY A 365 7.86 -21.23 -6.66
C GLY A 365 8.48 -19.95 -6.13
N GLU A 366 9.76 -19.70 -6.44
CA GLU A 366 10.46 -18.44 -6.21
C GLU A 366 9.61 -17.23 -6.67
N GLU A 367 9.52 -16.23 -5.80
CA GLU A 367 8.79 -14.99 -6.04
C GLU A 367 9.78 -13.84 -6.26
N ILE A 368 9.46 -12.92 -7.16
CA ILE A 368 10.27 -11.72 -7.37
C ILE A 368 9.80 -10.65 -6.41
N ILE A 369 10.57 -10.40 -5.34
CA ILE A 369 10.33 -9.26 -4.44
C ILE A 369 10.81 -7.96 -5.11
N MET A 370 10.96 -6.87 -4.34
CA MET A 370 11.47 -5.60 -4.87
C MET A 370 12.81 -5.78 -5.61
N SER A 371 12.76 -5.70 -6.95
CA SER A 371 13.89 -5.88 -7.85
C SER A 371 14.42 -4.56 -8.42
N LYS A 372 13.62 -3.49 -8.38
CA LYS A 372 14.02 -2.11 -8.69
C LYS A 372 13.39 -1.12 -7.71
N PHE A 373 14.14 -0.07 -7.36
CA PHE A 373 13.61 1.12 -6.68
C PHE A 373 14.08 2.38 -7.39
N VAL A 374 13.14 3.14 -7.95
CA VAL A 374 13.40 4.37 -8.71
C VAL A 374 12.71 5.54 -8.04
N TYR A 375 13.40 6.66 -7.89
CA TYR A 375 12.77 7.94 -7.59
C TYR A 375 12.75 8.83 -8.83
N TYR A 376 11.79 9.75 -8.88
CA TYR A 376 11.81 10.84 -9.83
C TYR A 376 11.22 12.11 -9.21
N ASN A 377 11.57 13.25 -9.81
CA ASN A 377 11.18 14.56 -9.34
C ASN A 377 9.84 14.97 -9.96
N ASN A 378 9.02 15.71 -9.22
CA ASN A 378 7.83 16.34 -9.81
C ASN A 378 8.23 17.54 -10.70
N VAL A 379 8.81 17.24 -11.86
CA VAL A 379 9.21 18.20 -12.90
C VAL A 379 8.91 17.59 -14.27
N ASN A 380 8.55 18.41 -15.25
CA ASN A 380 8.29 17.94 -16.61
C ASN A 380 9.48 18.22 -17.51
N SER A 381 9.60 17.42 -18.58
CA SER A 381 10.62 17.63 -19.64
C SER A 381 12.07 17.54 -19.13
N THR A 382 12.30 16.80 -18.05
CA THR A 382 13.64 16.39 -17.62
C THR A 382 13.74 14.86 -17.65
N PRO A 383 14.94 14.30 -17.85
CA PRO A 383 15.13 12.85 -17.87
C PRO A 383 14.79 12.10 -16.57
N ASP A 384 14.68 12.82 -15.46
CA ASP A 384 14.38 12.38 -14.09
C ASP A 384 13.05 12.97 -13.58
N GLY A 385 12.14 13.31 -14.50
CA GLY A 385 10.87 13.96 -14.24
C GLY A 385 9.65 13.05 -14.42
N ASN A 386 8.47 13.64 -14.55
CA ASN A 386 7.23 12.90 -14.77
C ASN A 386 7.25 12.14 -16.11
N PRO A 387 6.80 10.87 -16.15
CA PRO A 387 6.71 10.09 -17.38
C PRO A 387 5.65 10.64 -18.32
N ASN A 388 5.89 10.55 -19.63
CA ASN A 388 4.96 11.02 -20.67
C ASN A 388 4.86 10.02 -21.82
N GLY A 389 4.03 9.00 -21.61
CA GLY A 389 3.73 7.96 -22.59
C GLY A 389 4.32 6.60 -22.22
N PHE A 390 3.86 5.55 -22.90
CA PHE A 390 4.07 4.16 -22.49
C PHE A 390 5.55 3.76 -22.37
N ALA A 391 6.43 4.36 -23.18
CA ALA A 391 7.87 4.08 -23.12
C ALA A 391 8.49 4.60 -21.82
N ASP A 392 8.07 5.77 -21.34
CA ASP A 392 8.58 6.38 -20.13
C ASP A 392 8.16 5.58 -18.89
N PHE A 393 6.87 5.24 -18.80
CA PHE A 393 6.34 4.39 -17.73
C PHE A 393 7.05 3.03 -17.68
N TYR A 394 7.25 2.39 -18.85
CA TYR A 394 7.94 1.11 -18.92
C TYR A 394 9.43 1.22 -18.58
N SER A 395 10.11 2.28 -18.99
CA SER A 395 11.50 2.53 -18.61
C SER A 395 11.66 2.64 -17.09
N TYR A 396 10.76 3.33 -16.40
CA TYR A 396 10.83 3.41 -14.94
C TYR A 396 10.61 2.07 -14.24
N LEU A 397 9.67 1.24 -14.72
CA LEU A 397 9.51 -0.13 -14.23
C LEU A 397 10.81 -0.96 -14.35
N GLN A 398 11.65 -0.65 -15.35
CA GLN A 398 12.92 -1.33 -15.61
C GLN A 398 14.13 -0.75 -14.88
N GLY A 399 13.99 0.37 -14.16
CA GLY A 399 15.15 1.09 -13.61
C GLY A 399 15.92 1.90 -14.65
N ILE A 400 15.22 2.49 -15.63
CA ILE A 400 15.78 3.26 -16.74
C ILE A 400 15.18 4.66 -16.74
N TRP A 401 16.01 5.68 -16.92
CA TRP A 401 15.60 7.07 -17.05
C TRP A 401 14.88 7.36 -18.38
N LEU A 402 14.16 8.49 -18.47
CA LEU A 402 13.37 8.85 -19.66
C LEU A 402 14.24 9.08 -20.93
N ASP A 403 15.54 9.32 -20.75
CA ASP A 403 16.51 9.42 -21.85
C ASP A 403 17.19 8.08 -22.19
N ASN A 404 16.64 6.96 -21.71
CA ASN A 404 17.13 5.60 -21.85
C ASN A 404 18.49 5.32 -21.20
N GLN A 405 18.94 6.17 -20.27
CA GLN A 405 20.12 5.86 -19.47
C GLN A 405 19.74 4.92 -18.33
N PRO A 406 20.55 3.89 -18.04
CA PRO A 406 20.35 3.08 -16.85
C PRO A 406 20.61 3.94 -15.60
N ILE A 407 19.96 3.58 -14.50
CA ILE A 407 20.27 4.17 -13.19
C ILE A 407 21.66 3.72 -12.75
N THR A 408 22.43 4.63 -12.16
CA THR A 408 23.79 4.38 -11.69
C THR A 408 23.94 4.67 -10.20
N TYR A 409 24.89 4.04 -9.52
CA TYR A 409 25.05 4.20 -8.08
C TYR A 409 25.68 5.55 -7.70
N GLY A 410 25.05 6.27 -6.77
CA GLY A 410 25.57 7.52 -6.20
C GLY A 410 25.01 8.80 -6.84
N GLY A 411 25.14 9.92 -6.12
CA GLY A 411 24.62 11.22 -6.56
C GLY A 411 23.11 11.16 -6.83
N THR A 412 22.68 11.70 -7.97
CA THR A 412 21.29 11.62 -8.48
C THR A 412 21.01 10.35 -9.28
N GLY A 413 21.97 9.43 -9.32
CA GLY A 413 21.89 8.18 -10.08
C GLY A 413 21.96 8.32 -11.61
N ARG A 414 22.65 9.35 -12.08
CA ARG A 414 22.77 9.71 -13.51
C ARG A 414 24.22 9.87 -14.00
N ASP A 415 25.24 9.45 -13.24
CA ASP A 415 26.62 9.55 -13.70
C ASP A 415 26.94 8.37 -14.62
N PRO A 416 27.12 8.57 -15.95
CA PRO A 416 27.39 7.46 -16.87
C PRO A 416 28.72 6.75 -16.63
N ASN A 417 29.58 7.28 -15.75
CA ASN A 417 30.83 6.65 -15.34
C ASN A 417 30.70 5.84 -14.03
N ALA A 418 29.57 5.97 -13.34
CA ALA A 418 29.26 5.19 -12.14
C ALA A 418 28.71 3.81 -12.54
N PRO A 419 28.86 2.79 -11.67
CA PRO A 419 28.30 1.47 -11.91
C PRO A 419 26.77 1.53 -11.98
N ILE A 420 26.16 0.71 -12.84
CA ILE A 420 24.69 0.56 -12.91
C ILE A 420 24.19 -0.05 -11.59
N CYS A 421 23.06 0.43 -11.09
CA CYS A 421 22.42 -0.11 -9.91
C CYS A 421 20.90 -0.18 -10.07
N ASP A 422 20.29 -1.02 -9.25
CA ASP A 422 18.86 -1.32 -9.31
C ASP A 422 18.05 -0.59 -8.24
N PHE A 423 18.72 -0.16 -7.16
CA PHE A 423 18.10 0.44 -6.00
C PHE A 423 18.68 1.83 -5.77
N MET A 424 17.82 2.86 -5.84
CA MET A 424 18.21 4.22 -5.50
C MET A 424 18.15 4.44 -3.99
N PHE A 425 19.20 5.07 -3.46
CA PHE A 425 19.32 5.40 -2.03
C PHE A 425 19.11 4.22 -1.06
N PRO A 426 19.77 3.06 -1.28
CA PRO A 426 19.59 1.87 -0.43
C PRO A 426 20.29 1.97 0.93
N ASN A 427 20.87 3.13 1.27
CA ASN A 427 21.84 3.29 2.35
C ASN A 427 22.97 2.24 2.20
N ALA A 428 23.08 1.30 3.14
CA ALA A 428 24.07 0.24 3.16
C ALA A 428 23.46 -1.15 2.93
N THR A 429 22.21 -1.22 2.48
CA THR A 429 21.43 -2.46 2.42
C THR A 429 21.57 -3.21 1.10
N ASP A 430 22.03 -2.54 0.03
CA ASP A 430 22.29 -3.19 -1.26
C ASP A 430 23.57 -4.07 -1.19
N PRO A 431 23.44 -5.41 -1.31
CA PRO A 431 24.59 -6.31 -1.25
C PRO A 431 25.60 -6.08 -2.38
N ALA A 432 25.18 -5.58 -3.54
CA ALA A 432 26.06 -5.30 -4.67
C ALA A 432 27.01 -4.12 -4.42
N PHE A 433 26.66 -3.25 -3.46
CA PHE A 433 27.40 -2.04 -3.09
C PHE A 433 27.75 -2.01 -1.61
N ALA A 434 28.05 -3.18 -1.04
CA ALA A 434 28.41 -3.33 0.36
C ALA A 434 29.55 -2.39 0.79
N GLY A 435 29.31 -1.63 1.86
CA GLY A 435 30.29 -0.70 2.44
C GLY A 435 30.35 0.69 1.78
N THR A 436 29.51 0.98 0.79
CA THR A 436 29.37 2.31 0.20
C THR A 436 27.99 2.90 0.47
N PRO A 437 27.73 3.43 1.69
CA PRO A 437 26.39 3.93 2.04
C PRO A 437 25.96 5.07 1.11
N TRP A 438 24.77 4.95 0.53
CA TRP A 438 24.17 5.97 -0.34
C TRP A 438 22.73 6.25 0.10
N THR A 439 22.51 7.44 0.65
CA THR A 439 21.18 7.99 0.91
C THR A 439 20.99 9.26 0.11
N GLU A 440 19.75 9.71 -0.07
CA GLU A 440 19.48 10.96 -0.75
C GLU A 440 20.14 12.16 -0.04
N ALA A 441 20.12 12.16 1.30
CA ALA A 441 20.81 13.15 2.11
C ALA A 441 22.35 13.13 1.90
N ILE A 442 22.97 11.95 1.82
CA ILE A 442 24.42 11.81 1.54
C ILE A 442 24.75 12.32 0.13
N ALA A 443 23.87 12.09 -0.85
CA ALA A 443 24.02 12.59 -2.21
C ALA A 443 24.00 14.13 -2.28
N GLY A 444 23.46 14.80 -1.26
CA GLY A 444 23.34 16.25 -1.22
C GLY A 444 22.24 16.78 -2.15
N ASN A 445 21.24 15.95 -2.44
CA ASN A 445 20.03 16.40 -3.13
C ASN A 445 19.27 17.38 -2.24
N VAL A 446 18.52 18.30 -2.84
CA VAL A 446 17.67 19.23 -2.09
C VAL A 446 16.34 18.53 -1.83
N PRO A 447 15.85 18.41 -0.57
CA PRO A 447 14.52 17.88 -0.30
C PRO A 447 13.47 18.63 -1.12
N ALA A 448 12.52 17.91 -1.68
CA ALA A 448 11.37 18.50 -2.37
C ALA A 448 10.33 17.41 -2.62
N ASP A 449 9.33 17.77 -3.42
CA ASP A 449 8.26 16.88 -3.85
C ASP A 449 8.82 15.68 -4.66
N ARG A 450 8.77 14.48 -4.06
CA ARG A 450 9.34 13.23 -4.60
C ARG A 450 8.24 12.27 -5.03
N ARG A 451 8.50 11.48 -6.06
CA ARG A 451 7.76 10.23 -6.31
C ARG A 451 8.73 9.08 -6.32
N PHE A 452 8.26 7.90 -5.94
CA PHE A 452 9.02 6.68 -6.10
C PHE A 452 8.18 5.53 -6.67
N LEU A 453 8.89 4.56 -7.22
CA LEU A 453 8.33 3.34 -7.82
C LEU A 453 9.18 2.16 -7.37
N GLN A 454 8.53 1.21 -6.70
CA GLN A 454 9.08 -0.12 -6.45
C GLN A 454 8.60 -1.04 -7.57
N SER A 455 9.49 -1.83 -8.16
CA SER A 455 9.10 -2.79 -9.21
C SER A 455 9.63 -4.19 -8.93
N ALA A 456 8.89 -5.19 -9.41
CA ALA A 456 9.22 -6.60 -9.40
C ALA A 456 9.17 -7.13 -10.84
N GLY A 457 10.28 -7.72 -11.28
CA GLY A 457 10.47 -8.26 -12.63
C GLY A 457 11.95 -8.28 -13.04
N PRO A 458 12.27 -8.76 -14.26
CA PRO A 458 11.33 -9.23 -15.27
C PRO A 458 10.78 -10.63 -15.01
N PHE A 459 9.55 -10.90 -15.47
CA PHE A 459 9.00 -12.26 -15.55
C PHE A 459 8.14 -12.46 -16.80
N THR A 460 7.78 -13.70 -17.10
CA THR A 460 6.87 -14.04 -18.20
C THR A 460 5.46 -14.31 -17.69
N LEU A 461 4.54 -13.42 -18.01
CA LEU A 461 3.13 -13.57 -17.67
C LEU A 461 2.40 -14.32 -18.79
N LEU A 462 2.26 -15.63 -18.64
CA LEU A 462 1.62 -16.52 -19.61
C LEU A 462 0.08 -16.30 -19.67
N PRO A 463 -0.58 -16.62 -20.81
CA PRO A 463 -2.03 -16.63 -20.90
C PRO A 463 -2.66 -17.51 -19.81
N GLY A 464 -3.60 -16.95 -19.04
CA GLY A 464 -4.28 -17.62 -17.94
C GLY A 464 -3.46 -17.76 -16.66
N ALA A 465 -2.21 -17.28 -16.62
CA ALA A 465 -1.42 -17.25 -15.39
C ALA A 465 -2.04 -16.29 -14.38
N VAL A 466 -1.91 -16.67 -13.10
CA VAL A 466 -2.33 -15.90 -11.94
C VAL A 466 -1.08 -15.59 -11.13
N ASN A 467 -0.86 -14.32 -10.84
CA ASN A 467 0.21 -13.86 -9.95
C ASN A 467 -0.40 -13.06 -8.80
N TYR A 468 0.25 -13.10 -7.65
CA TYR A 468 -0.14 -12.31 -6.49
C TYR A 468 0.88 -11.22 -6.26
N VAL A 469 0.40 -10.06 -5.83
CA VAL A 469 1.26 -9.02 -5.29
C VAL A 469 0.64 -8.52 -4.00
N THR A 470 1.44 -8.47 -2.94
CA THR A 470 1.00 -7.98 -1.64
C THR A 470 1.95 -6.89 -1.17
N THR A 471 1.40 -5.73 -0.82
CA THR A 471 2.14 -4.59 -0.27
C THR A 471 1.57 -4.15 1.07
N GLY A 472 2.42 -3.59 1.92
CA GLY A 472 2.05 -3.04 3.22
C GLY A 472 2.51 -1.61 3.35
N ILE A 473 1.72 -0.79 4.01
CA ILE A 473 2.10 0.57 4.37
C ILE A 473 2.42 0.57 5.85
N VAL A 474 3.63 0.97 6.19
CA VAL A 474 4.12 1.06 7.56
C VAL A 474 4.38 2.52 7.92
N TRP A 475 4.05 2.90 9.15
CA TRP A 475 4.25 4.26 9.64
C TRP A 475 4.73 4.24 11.07
N ALA A 476 5.74 5.06 11.36
CA ALA A 476 6.22 5.23 12.71
C ALA A 476 6.77 6.64 12.94
N ARG A 477 6.66 7.09 14.19
CA ARG A 477 7.16 8.40 14.62
C ARG A 477 7.97 8.28 15.89
N ALA A 478 9.22 8.74 15.85
CA ALA A 478 10.07 8.79 17.03
C ALA A 478 9.69 9.96 17.95
N GLY A 479 9.71 9.72 19.26
CA GLY A 479 9.51 10.79 20.26
C GLY A 479 10.69 11.76 20.38
N ALA A 480 11.87 11.36 19.90
CA ALA A 480 13.10 12.16 19.88
C ALA A 480 14.10 11.61 18.85
N GLY A 481 15.06 12.43 18.44
CA GLY A 481 16.13 12.03 17.51
C GLY A 481 15.96 12.52 16.07
N GLY A 482 14.93 13.34 15.80
CA GLY A 482 14.64 13.90 14.48
C GLY A 482 14.03 12.90 13.51
N ASN A 483 13.91 13.31 12.25
CA ASN A 483 13.46 12.50 11.11
C ASN A 483 14.15 11.14 11.01
N LEU A 484 15.47 11.09 11.18
CA LEU A 484 16.24 9.86 10.99
C LEU A 484 15.92 8.77 12.01
N ALA A 485 15.46 9.13 13.21
CA ALA A 485 15.08 8.17 14.24
C ALA A 485 13.80 7.40 13.86
N SER A 486 12.88 8.03 13.13
CA SER A 486 11.65 7.40 12.64
C SER A 486 11.94 6.31 11.60
N ILE A 487 13.06 6.41 10.85
CA ILE A 487 13.49 5.37 9.88
C ILE A 487 13.73 4.02 10.59
N SER A 488 14.44 4.03 11.71
CA SER A 488 14.68 2.79 12.48
C SER A 488 13.41 2.19 13.05
N LEU A 489 12.40 3.01 13.36
CA LEU A 489 11.12 2.52 13.84
C LEU A 489 10.28 1.89 12.73
N ILE A 490 10.26 2.48 11.53
CA ILE A 490 9.56 1.83 10.41
C ILE A 490 10.23 0.51 10.04
N GLN A 491 11.56 0.40 10.09
CA GLN A 491 12.26 -0.87 9.84
C GLN A 491 11.87 -1.96 10.86
N ALA A 492 11.69 -1.59 12.13
CA ALA A 492 11.25 -2.55 13.16
C ALA A 492 9.76 -2.89 13.04
N ALA A 493 8.93 -1.93 12.64
CA ALA A 493 7.51 -2.16 12.37
C ALA A 493 7.32 -3.04 11.12
N ASP A 494 8.15 -2.85 10.11
CA ASP A 494 8.22 -3.65 8.89
C ASP A 494 8.56 -5.12 9.18
N ASP A 495 9.56 -5.39 10.03
CA ASP A 495 9.90 -6.76 10.46
C ASP A 495 8.67 -7.48 11.10
N LYS A 496 7.79 -6.73 11.80
CA LYS A 496 6.51 -7.27 12.33
C LYS A 496 5.49 -7.49 11.23
N ALA A 497 5.39 -6.59 10.26
CA ALA A 497 4.50 -6.70 9.12
C ALA A 497 4.86 -7.90 8.23
N GLN A 498 6.15 -8.14 8.00
CA GLN A 498 6.66 -9.34 7.32
C GLN A 498 6.28 -10.61 8.07
N SER A 499 6.49 -10.64 9.40
CA SER A 499 6.09 -11.79 10.22
C SER A 499 4.58 -12.06 10.16
N LEU A 500 3.77 -11.01 10.08
CA LEU A 500 2.32 -11.11 9.91
C LEU A 500 1.98 -11.68 8.52
N PHE A 501 2.64 -11.20 7.46
CA PHE A 501 2.48 -11.72 6.10
C PHE A 501 2.87 -13.21 5.99
N ASP A 502 4.02 -13.60 6.54
CA ASP A 502 4.52 -15.00 6.54
C ASP A 502 3.57 -15.95 7.25
N ASN A 503 2.83 -15.42 8.24
CA ASN A 503 1.77 -16.12 8.95
C ASN A 503 0.37 -15.85 8.38
N CYS A 504 0.28 -15.49 7.10
CA CYS A 504 -0.97 -15.32 6.38
C CYS A 504 -1.93 -14.30 6.99
N PHE A 505 -1.37 -13.23 7.53
CA PHE A 505 -2.07 -12.20 8.26
C PHE A 505 -2.94 -12.72 9.41
N LYS A 506 -2.57 -13.87 9.99
CA LYS A 506 -3.16 -14.33 11.23
C LYS A 506 -2.51 -13.56 12.38
N LEU A 507 -3.32 -12.71 13.02
CA LEU A 507 -3.00 -12.18 14.33
C LEU A 507 -3.11 -13.26 15.40
N VAL A 508 -2.21 -13.16 16.38
CA VAL A 508 -2.44 -13.72 17.70
C VAL A 508 -3.34 -12.70 18.39
N ASP A 509 -4.59 -13.07 18.64
CA ASP A 509 -5.51 -12.13 19.28
C ASP A 509 -5.02 -11.89 20.71
N GLY A 510 -5.05 -10.66 21.22
CA GLY A 510 -4.76 -10.47 22.65
C GLY A 510 -5.85 -11.11 23.52
N PRO A 511 -5.62 -11.32 24.83
CA PRO A 511 -6.72 -11.60 25.75
C PRO A 511 -7.77 -10.49 25.70
N ASP A 512 -9.05 -10.86 25.77
CA ASP A 512 -10.19 -9.95 25.78
C ASP A 512 -10.11 -8.95 26.95
N ALA A 513 -10.69 -7.77 26.75
CA ALA A 513 -10.84 -6.81 27.83
C ALA A 513 -11.90 -7.31 28.84
N PRO A 514 -11.61 -7.26 30.16
CA PRO A 514 -12.59 -7.63 31.18
C PRO A 514 -13.72 -6.62 31.31
N ASP A 515 -14.88 -7.08 31.79
CA ASP A 515 -16.00 -6.21 32.11
C ASP A 515 -15.64 -5.29 33.28
N LEU A 516 -15.58 -3.98 33.05
CA LEU A 516 -15.26 -2.99 34.07
C LEU A 516 -16.53 -2.40 34.70
N VAL A 517 -16.73 -2.66 35.99
CA VAL A 517 -17.79 -2.02 36.78
C VAL A 517 -17.18 -0.97 37.71
N ILE A 518 -17.59 0.28 37.55
CA ILE A 518 -17.15 1.39 38.39
C ILE A 518 -18.22 1.72 39.42
N ARG A 519 -17.85 1.76 40.70
CA ARG A 519 -18.69 2.28 41.78
C ARG A 519 -18.11 3.56 42.35
N GLU A 520 -18.88 4.63 42.26
CA GLU A 520 -18.54 5.93 42.82
C GLU A 520 -18.90 6.00 44.32
N LEU A 521 -17.96 6.47 45.12
CA LEU A 521 -18.10 6.78 46.55
C LEU A 521 -17.55 8.19 46.82
N ASP A 522 -17.70 8.69 48.06
CA ASP A 522 -17.14 9.98 48.45
C ASP A 522 -15.60 9.96 48.30
N GLN A 523 -15.10 10.75 47.34
CA GLN A 523 -13.68 10.88 46.97
C GLN A 523 -12.97 9.55 46.65
N THR A 524 -13.72 8.50 46.31
CA THR A 524 -13.18 7.16 46.06
C THR A 524 -13.91 6.51 44.89
N LEU A 525 -13.16 5.88 43.98
CA LEU A 525 -13.69 5.00 42.95
C LEU A 525 -13.28 3.56 43.27
N ILE A 526 -14.23 2.63 43.17
CA ILE A 526 -13.94 1.19 43.22
C ILE A 526 -14.12 0.64 41.81
N PHE A 527 -13.03 0.12 41.26
CA PHE A 527 -13.00 -0.61 39.99
C PHE A 527 -13.12 -2.10 40.29
N THR A 528 -14.12 -2.75 39.70
CA THR A 528 -14.29 -4.20 39.73
C THR A 528 -14.17 -4.73 38.32
N LEU A 529 -13.23 -5.66 38.10
CA LEU A 529 -13.16 -6.47 36.90
C LEU A 529 -14.04 -7.70 37.10
N GLU A 530 -15.04 -7.88 36.25
CA GLU A 530 -15.97 -9.01 36.31
C GLU A 530 -15.70 -9.99 35.15
N ASN A 531 -16.17 -11.23 35.32
CA ASN A 531 -16.09 -12.31 34.33
C ASN A 531 -14.67 -12.67 33.83
N THR A 532 -13.61 -12.30 34.56
CA THR A 532 -12.22 -12.42 34.11
C THR A 532 -11.68 -13.85 34.05
N ASN A 533 -12.18 -14.77 34.88
CA ASN A 533 -11.64 -16.13 34.97
C ASN A 533 -12.21 -17.05 33.87
N ASN A 534 -11.80 -16.84 32.62
CA ASN A 534 -12.19 -17.63 31.46
C ASN A 534 -11.05 -17.72 30.43
N GLN A 535 -11.21 -18.58 29.41
CA GLN A 535 -10.21 -18.84 28.36
C GLN A 535 -9.90 -17.66 27.43
N PHE A 536 -10.73 -16.62 27.45
CA PHE A 536 -10.57 -15.42 26.65
C PHE A 536 -9.82 -14.31 27.42
N ILE A 537 -9.70 -14.40 28.76
CA ILE A 537 -9.07 -13.36 29.59
C ILE A 537 -7.95 -13.96 30.47
N GLU A 538 -8.21 -14.36 31.71
CA GLU A 538 -7.15 -14.80 32.65
C GLU A 538 -6.55 -16.16 32.33
N GLN A 539 -7.28 -17.03 31.62
CA GLN A 539 -6.79 -18.34 31.19
C GLN A 539 -6.37 -18.34 29.71
N TYR A 540 -6.23 -17.15 29.12
CA TYR A 540 -5.86 -17.01 27.73
C TYR A 540 -4.46 -17.57 27.46
N GLU A 541 -4.37 -18.43 26.46
CA GLU A 541 -3.14 -19.01 25.94
C GLU A 541 -3.32 -19.24 24.43
N GLU A 542 -2.45 -18.66 23.61
CA GLU A 542 -2.41 -18.91 22.16
C GLU A 542 -0.98 -19.15 21.68
N VAL A 543 -0.86 -19.94 20.62
CA VAL A 543 0.42 -20.15 19.95
C VAL A 543 0.72 -18.93 19.08
N ASP A 544 1.82 -18.25 19.39
CA ASP A 544 2.36 -17.16 18.59
C ASP A 544 3.47 -17.69 17.67
N PRO A 545 3.23 -17.78 16.35
CA PRO A 545 4.21 -18.30 15.41
C PRO A 545 5.41 -17.36 15.21
N THR A 546 5.33 -16.10 15.64
CA THR A 546 6.47 -15.16 15.60
C THR A 546 7.48 -15.43 16.71
N ILE A 547 7.08 -16.14 17.78
CA ILE A 547 7.97 -16.52 18.88
C ILE A 547 8.77 -17.77 18.50
N SER A 548 10.06 -17.58 18.24
CA SER A 548 10.97 -18.71 17.95
C SER A 548 11.21 -19.59 19.18
N THR A 549 10.85 -20.87 19.07
CA THR A 549 11.18 -21.91 20.06
C THR A 549 12.68 -22.21 20.17
N GLN A 550 13.52 -21.54 19.36
CA GLN A 550 14.97 -21.61 19.49
C GLN A 550 15.46 -20.85 20.72
N PHE A 551 14.75 -19.77 21.11
CA PHE A 551 15.14 -18.89 22.21
C PHE A 551 14.22 -19.01 23.42
N PHE A 552 12.99 -19.53 23.24
CA PHE A 552 11.99 -19.69 24.29
C PHE A 552 11.57 -21.16 24.48
N SER A 553 11.07 -21.50 25.67
CA SER A 553 10.66 -22.88 26.01
C SER A 553 9.43 -23.36 25.26
N ASP A 554 8.58 -22.42 24.85
CA ASP A 554 7.49 -22.63 23.92
C ASP A 554 7.24 -21.33 23.14
N ASN A 555 6.36 -21.40 22.17
CA ASN A 555 5.91 -20.30 21.34
C ASN A 555 4.49 -19.88 21.73
N LYS A 556 4.19 -19.82 23.04
CA LYS A 556 2.85 -19.52 23.51
C LYS A 556 2.79 -18.17 24.21
N PHE A 557 1.92 -17.30 23.71
CA PHE A 557 1.52 -16.07 24.38
C PHE A 557 0.49 -16.41 25.46
N ARG A 558 0.67 -15.86 26.67
CA ARG A 558 -0.18 -16.14 27.83
C ARG A 558 -0.54 -14.87 28.55
N PHE A 559 -1.71 -14.86 29.17
CA PHE A 559 -2.09 -13.79 30.07
C PHE A 559 -1.17 -13.77 31.30
N GLU A 560 -0.50 -12.64 31.56
CA GLU A 560 0.34 -12.46 32.76
C GLU A 560 -0.32 -11.60 33.84
N GLY A 561 -1.16 -10.64 33.44
CA GLY A 561 -1.72 -9.68 34.40
C GLY A 561 -2.40 -8.48 33.77
N PHE A 562 -2.81 -7.54 34.62
CA PHE A 562 -3.48 -6.30 34.24
C PHE A 562 -2.61 -5.08 34.48
N GLN A 563 -2.59 -4.14 33.54
CA GLN A 563 -2.16 -2.77 33.76
C GLN A 563 -3.37 -1.84 33.66
N ILE A 564 -3.57 -1.00 34.68
CA ILE A 564 -4.71 -0.08 34.77
C ILE A 564 -4.18 1.33 34.56
N TYR A 565 -4.61 1.96 33.47
CA TYR A 565 -4.21 3.30 33.10
C TYR A 565 -5.33 4.32 33.32
N GLN A 566 -4.95 5.52 33.73
CA GLN A 566 -5.78 6.73 33.68
C GLN A 566 -5.40 7.54 32.46
N LEU A 567 -6.37 7.77 31.58
CA LEU A 567 -6.22 8.63 30.42
C LEU A 567 -6.60 10.06 30.79
N ALA A 568 -5.93 11.04 30.19
CA ALA A 568 -6.22 12.46 30.41
C ALA A 568 -7.59 12.88 29.84
N SER A 569 -8.05 12.21 28.77
CA SER A 569 -9.39 12.33 28.20
C SER A 569 -9.76 11.06 27.43
N ASP A 570 -11.01 10.96 27.01
CA ASP A 570 -11.54 9.91 26.12
C ASP A 570 -10.98 9.98 24.69
N LEU A 571 -10.26 11.04 24.34
CA LEU A 571 -9.60 11.23 23.04
C LEU A 571 -8.17 10.70 22.99
N VAL A 572 -7.58 10.33 24.14
CA VAL A 572 -6.21 9.82 24.18
C VAL A 572 -6.21 8.39 23.64
N THR A 573 -5.49 8.17 22.55
CA THR A 573 -5.28 6.82 21.99
C THR A 573 -4.14 6.15 22.74
N ILE A 574 -4.32 4.89 23.15
CA ILE A 574 -3.26 4.11 23.81
C ILE A 574 -2.27 3.63 22.74
N ASN A 575 -1.04 4.10 22.82
CA ASN A 575 0.09 3.71 21.97
C ASN A 575 1.40 3.98 22.73
N GLU A 576 2.54 3.55 22.18
CA GLU A 576 3.83 3.71 22.88
C GLU A 576 4.15 5.16 23.27
N GLN A 577 3.80 6.12 22.41
CA GLN A 577 4.09 7.54 22.63
C GLN A 577 3.25 8.12 23.77
N SER A 578 1.95 7.82 23.80
CA SER A 578 1.03 8.27 24.84
C SER A 578 1.27 7.57 26.18
N ILE A 579 1.65 6.29 26.17
CA ILE A 579 2.06 5.55 27.38
C ILE A 579 3.34 6.16 27.98
N ALA A 580 4.25 6.66 27.13
CA ALA A 580 5.48 7.31 27.55
C ALA A 580 5.28 8.76 28.04
N ASP A 581 4.10 9.36 27.83
CA ASP A 581 3.77 10.74 28.25
C ASP A 581 2.82 10.73 29.48
N PRO A 582 3.33 11.03 30.70
CA PRO A 582 2.52 11.09 31.92
C PRO A 582 1.42 12.14 31.93
N ASP A 583 1.44 13.10 31.00
CA ASP A 583 0.36 14.08 30.84
C ASP A 583 -0.79 13.56 29.97
N GLN A 584 -0.55 12.48 29.19
CA GLN A 584 -1.57 11.78 28.41
C GLN A 584 -2.10 10.54 29.13
N ILE A 585 -1.20 9.67 29.61
CA ILE A 585 -1.54 8.40 30.23
C ILE A 585 -0.75 8.19 31.52
N ARG A 586 -1.43 7.82 32.60
CA ARG A 586 -0.80 7.50 33.89
C ARG A 586 -1.14 6.08 34.32
N LEU A 587 -0.12 5.26 34.56
CA LEU A 587 -0.30 3.95 35.18
C LEU A 587 -0.77 4.13 36.63
N LEU A 588 -1.96 3.62 36.95
CA LEU A 588 -2.55 3.67 38.29
C LEU A 588 -2.21 2.42 39.11
N ALA A 589 -2.24 1.26 38.47
CA ALA A 589 -1.98 -0.02 39.11
C ALA A 589 -1.49 -1.05 38.10
N GLN A 590 -0.65 -1.97 38.55
CA GLN A 590 -0.23 -3.15 37.81
C GLN A 590 -0.44 -4.36 38.71
N VAL A 591 -1.08 -5.40 38.16
CA VAL A 591 -1.42 -6.64 38.86
C VAL A 591 -0.87 -7.79 38.05
N ASP A 592 0.28 -8.30 38.45
CA ASP A 592 0.87 -9.52 37.93
C ASP A 592 0.35 -10.72 38.73
N LEU A 593 -0.23 -11.70 38.03
CA LEU A 593 -0.85 -12.87 38.62
C LEU A 593 0.09 -14.08 38.72
N ASP A 594 1.26 -14.08 38.06
CA ASP A 594 2.00 -15.30 37.78
C ASP A 594 3.45 -15.32 38.29
N ASN A 595 4.27 -14.27 38.04
CA ASN A 595 5.73 -14.39 38.25
C ASN A 595 6.41 -13.28 39.09
N ASN A 596 5.67 -12.27 39.57
CA ASN A 596 6.16 -11.07 40.29
C ASN A 596 7.19 -10.21 39.51
N ILE A 597 7.20 -10.24 38.18
CA ILE A 597 8.01 -9.33 37.37
C ILE A 597 7.28 -7.98 37.26
N GLY A 598 7.95 -6.89 37.63
CA GLY A 598 7.42 -5.53 37.47
C GLY A 598 6.45 -5.05 38.56
N LYS A 599 6.44 -5.67 39.75
CA LYS A 599 5.81 -5.08 40.94
C LYS A 599 6.46 -3.78 41.41
#